data_AF-A0A8J7RU88-F1
#
_entry.id   AF-A0A8J7RU88-F1
#
_cell.length_a   1.000
_cell.length_b   1.000
_cell.length_c   1.000
_cell.angle_alpha   90.00
_cell.angle_beta   90.00
_cell.angle_gamma   90.00
#
_symmetry.space_group_name_H-M   'P 1'
#
loop_
_entity.id
_entity.type
_entity.pdbx_description
1 polymer ?
#
loop_
_entity_poly.entity_id
_entity_poly.type
_entity_poly.pdbx_seq_one_letter_code
_entity_poly.pdbx_strand_id
1 'polypeptide(L)'
;MKTKIRFKHSDFYEYLSSLNSSWSRLTRIIVLLLFVHTFSCESAVFDSDQTVTDIDGNVYETVRIGSQKWMAENLRVTRFQDGTPIANVTNSFEWNNTNSPAWVYYENNSDYDTKYGKLYNWYTVSDDRGICPEGWYVPDKASWNLLDSYLGDNQGSKLKTAGTEYWGAENTRATNETGFSAFPGGLISSEGEFDSEGSWGYWWSSSSLSQSNAHSYVLATIWETSLPQWGSANKNNGFSIRCIKDSDPTAQYYFESAQIKIREKDYNNAIQDLNKAVALDSNDTAFYFARGEAKYALSDFQGVIEDMNKIIELDPNESDAYGYRAFAFWELGEQEKALNELKDFVKYSENVDKYQGHRTMAELLFELDKHEKALVEMNKSIELAYKYVEDENKISELYEYRGNIKAFMEDGKGMLNDWNRSLELNPDNSMLYIMRGHFFQELQDHESAVSDFLSAINLKPFRQEIVMAYLRIGISYYHLNNLQLACFYWDTATQLGNEVAHDLMAQYCN
;
A
#
# COMPACT_ATOMS: atom_id res chain seq x y z
N MET A 1 2.45 58.00 -17.35
CA MET A 1 3.30 56.91 -17.87
C MET A 1 2.63 55.60 -17.50
N LYS A 2 2.09 54.84 -18.47
CA LYS A 2 1.54 53.51 -18.21
C LYS A 2 2.71 52.52 -18.07
N THR A 3 2.99 52.07 -16.85
CA THR A 3 3.89 50.94 -16.63
C THR A 3 3.20 49.71 -17.21
N LYS A 4 3.68 49.20 -18.35
CA LYS A 4 3.18 47.93 -18.90
C LYS A 4 3.57 46.83 -17.90
N ILE A 5 2.61 46.04 -17.45
CA ILE A 5 2.89 44.73 -16.83
C ILE A 5 3.69 43.96 -17.89
N ARG A 6 4.97 43.69 -17.60
CA ARG A 6 5.85 42.90 -18.45
C ARG A 6 6.38 41.75 -17.62
N PHE A 7 5.88 40.56 -17.89
CA PHE A 7 6.63 39.34 -17.58
C PHE A 7 7.69 39.17 -18.66
N LYS A 8 8.90 38.79 -18.28
CA LYS A 8 9.97 38.54 -19.25
C LYS A 8 9.79 37.13 -19.79
N HIS A 9 10.16 36.92 -21.05
CA HIS A 9 10.20 35.61 -21.70
C HIS A 9 10.98 34.54 -20.88
N SER A 10 11.92 34.95 -20.02
CA SER A 10 12.64 34.08 -19.07
C SER A 10 11.73 33.46 -17.99
N ASP A 11 10.66 34.16 -17.59
CA ASP A 11 9.84 33.82 -16.42
C ASP A 11 8.98 32.56 -16.71
N PHE A 12 8.62 32.33 -17.98
CA PHE A 12 7.90 31.12 -18.42
C PHE A 12 8.78 29.86 -18.31
N TYR A 13 10.03 29.93 -18.79
CA TYR A 13 10.94 28.78 -18.75
C TYR A 13 11.45 28.50 -17.33
N GLU A 14 11.60 29.54 -16.49
CA GLU A 14 11.85 29.38 -15.06
C GLU A 14 10.67 28.70 -14.34
N TYR A 15 9.44 29.07 -14.70
CA TYR A 15 8.22 28.42 -14.18
C TYR A 15 8.14 26.94 -14.59
N LEU A 16 8.37 26.63 -15.87
CA LEU A 16 8.44 25.25 -16.36
C LEU A 16 9.53 24.42 -15.65
N SER A 17 10.71 25.00 -15.43
CA SER A 17 11.81 24.38 -14.69
C SER A 17 11.42 24.07 -13.23
N SER A 18 10.74 25.01 -12.57
CA SER A 18 10.26 24.82 -11.20
C SER A 18 9.27 23.66 -11.07
N LEU A 19 8.35 23.53 -12.04
CA LEU A 19 7.42 22.41 -12.12
C LEU A 19 8.18 21.11 -12.35
N ASN A 20 9.01 21.02 -13.40
CA ASN A 20 9.68 19.78 -13.81
C ASN A 20 10.54 19.15 -12.69
N SER A 21 11.16 19.98 -11.83
CA SER A 21 11.93 19.52 -10.66
C SER A 21 11.09 18.81 -9.59
N SER A 22 9.81 19.18 -9.46
CA SER A 22 8.87 18.58 -8.52
C SER A 22 8.17 17.34 -9.09
N TRP A 23 7.88 17.35 -10.39
CA TRP A 23 7.20 16.26 -11.11
C TRP A 23 8.12 15.07 -11.36
N SER A 24 9.39 15.28 -11.70
CA SER A 24 10.39 14.21 -11.90
C SER A 24 10.60 13.36 -10.65
N ARG A 25 10.60 13.96 -9.45
CA ARG A 25 10.71 13.21 -8.18
C ARG A 25 9.46 12.41 -7.83
N LEU A 26 8.26 12.96 -8.09
CA LEU A 26 6.99 12.30 -7.77
C LEU A 26 6.63 11.19 -8.77
N THR A 27 6.91 11.37 -10.06
CA THR A 27 6.67 10.36 -11.10
C THR A 27 7.60 9.14 -10.96
N ARG A 28 8.85 9.32 -10.51
CA ARG A 28 9.76 8.18 -10.21
C ARG A 28 9.21 7.26 -9.13
N ILE A 29 8.57 7.82 -8.10
CA ILE A 29 7.95 7.03 -7.02
C ILE A 29 6.71 6.29 -7.53
N ILE A 30 5.93 6.89 -8.44
CA ILE A 30 4.67 6.33 -8.94
C ILE A 30 4.90 5.23 -10.01
N VAL A 31 5.89 5.36 -10.89
CA VAL A 31 6.21 4.33 -11.90
C VAL A 31 6.68 3.01 -11.25
N LEU A 32 7.35 3.09 -10.10
CA LEU A 32 7.78 1.91 -9.32
C LEU A 32 6.59 1.16 -8.69
N LEU A 33 5.52 1.86 -8.32
CA LEU A 33 4.31 1.26 -7.74
C LEU A 33 3.43 0.51 -8.76
N LEU A 34 3.76 0.56 -10.05
CA LEU A 34 3.02 -0.14 -11.12
C LEU A 34 3.53 -1.58 -11.37
N PHE A 35 4.65 -1.99 -10.76
CA PHE A 35 5.19 -3.36 -10.86
C PHE A 35 4.70 -4.28 -9.72
N VAL A 36 3.57 -3.95 -9.11
CA VAL A 36 2.94 -4.82 -8.09
C VAL A 36 2.36 -6.04 -8.80
N HIS A 37 3.11 -7.13 -8.77
CA HIS A 37 2.60 -8.42 -9.20
C HIS A 37 1.42 -8.83 -8.33
N THR A 38 0.24 -8.95 -8.95
CA THR A 38 -0.90 -9.61 -8.33
C THR A 38 -0.65 -11.12 -8.36
N PHE A 39 -0.26 -11.72 -7.24
CA PHE A 39 -0.16 -13.16 -7.13
C PHE A 39 -1.45 -13.79 -6.62
N SER A 40 -1.83 -14.86 -7.30
CA SER A 40 -2.97 -15.72 -7.02
C SER A 40 -2.80 -16.40 -5.66
N CYS A 41 -3.78 -16.18 -4.77
CA CYS A 41 -3.89 -16.88 -3.50
C CYS A 41 -4.05 -18.38 -3.76
N GLU A 42 -3.14 -19.21 -3.23
CA GLU A 42 -3.30 -20.66 -3.23
C GLU A 42 -4.48 -21.03 -2.31
N SER A 43 -5.42 -21.83 -2.81
CA SER A 43 -6.62 -22.24 -2.08
C SER A 43 -6.25 -23.07 -0.84
N ALA A 44 -6.95 -22.86 0.27
CA ALA A 44 -6.81 -23.66 1.50
C ALA A 44 -6.94 -25.17 1.19
N VAL A 45 -5.94 -25.95 1.58
CA VAL A 45 -5.94 -27.41 1.43
C VAL A 45 -6.33 -28.03 2.76
N PHE A 46 -7.52 -28.63 2.82
CA PHE A 46 -7.98 -29.40 3.96
C PHE A 46 -7.17 -30.71 4.07
N ASP A 47 -6.32 -30.81 5.09
CA ASP A 47 -5.63 -32.06 5.46
C ASP A 47 -6.33 -32.66 6.68
N SER A 48 -7.28 -33.57 6.44
CA SER A 48 -8.25 -34.04 7.44
C SER A 48 -7.75 -35.12 8.39
N ASP A 49 -6.49 -35.52 8.29
CA ASP A 49 -6.02 -36.79 8.88
C ASP A 49 -4.94 -36.60 9.96
N GLN A 50 -4.81 -35.38 10.52
CA GLN A 50 -3.80 -35.10 11.54
C GLN A 50 -4.42 -34.51 12.80
N THR A 51 -4.11 -35.14 13.94
CA THR A 51 -4.45 -34.65 15.27
C THR A 51 -3.21 -34.17 16.02
N VAL A 52 -3.43 -33.40 17.08
CA VAL A 52 -2.41 -33.07 18.08
C VAL A 52 -2.94 -33.40 19.47
N THR A 53 -2.06 -33.85 20.36
CA THR A 53 -2.41 -34.17 21.75
C THR A 53 -1.65 -33.26 22.72
N ASP A 54 -2.36 -32.68 23.69
CA ASP A 54 -1.73 -31.88 24.75
C ASP A 54 -1.24 -32.74 25.94
N ILE A 55 -0.63 -32.10 26.93
CA ILE A 55 -0.10 -32.77 28.13
C ILE A 55 -1.19 -33.40 29.02
N ASP A 56 -2.45 -33.00 28.85
CA ASP A 56 -3.62 -33.56 29.53
C ASP A 56 -4.20 -34.77 28.81
N GLY A 57 -3.70 -35.09 27.62
CA GLY A 57 -4.22 -36.15 26.78
C GLY A 57 -5.45 -35.74 25.97
N ASN A 58 -5.79 -34.44 25.93
CA ASN A 58 -6.83 -33.96 25.03
C ASN A 58 -6.31 -34.06 23.60
N VAL A 59 -7.11 -34.68 22.73
CA VAL A 59 -6.83 -34.80 21.30
C VAL A 59 -7.63 -33.73 20.58
N TYR A 60 -6.99 -33.04 19.65
CA TYR A 60 -7.57 -31.98 18.83
C TYR A 60 -7.32 -32.28 17.35
N GLU A 61 -8.36 -32.09 16.54
CA GLU A 61 -8.20 -32.09 15.08
C GLU A 61 -7.37 -30.89 14.64
N THR A 62 -6.69 -31.02 13.50
CA THR A 62 -5.88 -29.94 12.93
C THR A 62 -6.26 -29.68 11.49
N VAL A 63 -6.00 -28.47 11.02
CA VAL A 63 -6.32 -28.04 9.65
C VAL A 63 -5.23 -27.17 9.07
N ARG A 64 -5.01 -27.25 7.76
CA ARG A 64 -4.05 -26.41 7.04
C ARG A 64 -4.78 -25.29 6.29
N ILE A 65 -4.38 -24.05 6.52
CA ILE A 65 -4.93 -22.87 5.84
C ILE A 65 -3.74 -22.08 5.30
N GLY A 66 -3.59 -22.06 3.98
CA GLY A 66 -2.37 -21.59 3.31
C GLY A 66 -1.12 -22.32 3.82
N SER A 67 -0.09 -21.58 4.23
CA SER A 67 1.13 -22.16 4.81
C SER A 67 1.00 -22.54 6.29
N GLN A 68 -0.11 -22.20 6.95
CA GLN A 68 -0.27 -22.36 8.41
C GLN A 68 -1.01 -23.64 8.78
N LYS A 69 -0.55 -24.31 9.86
CA LYS A 69 -1.26 -25.45 10.45
C LYS A 69 -1.91 -25.05 11.78
N TRP A 70 -3.23 -25.10 11.83
CA TRP A 70 -4.05 -24.66 12.94
C TRP A 70 -4.69 -25.83 13.68
N MET A 71 -4.92 -25.68 14.98
CA MET A 71 -5.91 -26.51 15.68
C MET A 71 -7.33 -26.13 15.19
N ALA A 72 -8.17 -27.13 14.95
CA ALA A 72 -9.58 -26.93 14.60
C ALA A 72 -10.46 -26.66 15.83
N GLU A 73 -9.94 -26.90 17.03
CA GLU A 73 -10.68 -26.81 18.28
C GLU A 73 -9.99 -25.84 19.26
N ASN A 74 -10.79 -25.28 20.17
CA ASN A 74 -10.29 -24.46 21.26
C ASN A 74 -9.55 -25.32 22.30
N LEU A 75 -8.49 -24.77 22.88
CA LEU A 75 -7.65 -25.45 23.86
C LEU A 75 -8.43 -25.79 25.15
N ARG A 76 -8.12 -26.95 25.73
CA ARG A 76 -8.74 -27.52 26.94
C ARG A 76 -7.73 -27.92 28.02
N VAL A 77 -6.47 -27.54 27.86
CA VAL A 77 -5.39 -27.93 28.77
C VAL A 77 -5.49 -27.22 30.14
N THR A 78 -5.03 -27.87 31.19
CA THR A 78 -5.03 -27.39 32.58
C THR A 78 -3.62 -27.24 33.15
N ARG A 79 -2.61 -27.60 32.37
CA ARG A 79 -1.18 -27.58 32.72
C ARG A 79 -0.36 -26.98 31.58
N PHE A 80 0.73 -26.32 31.94
CA PHE A 80 1.77 -25.93 30.98
C PHE A 80 2.53 -27.16 30.46
N GLN A 81 3.34 -26.98 29.41
CA GLN A 81 4.15 -28.06 28.81
C GLN A 81 5.12 -28.72 29.79
N ASP A 82 5.55 -28.02 30.84
CA ASP A 82 6.39 -28.57 31.91
C ASP A 82 5.63 -29.38 32.97
N GLY A 83 4.30 -29.49 32.83
CA GLY A 83 3.40 -30.15 33.76
C GLY A 83 2.90 -29.28 34.90
N THR A 84 3.32 -28.01 34.99
CA THR A 84 2.88 -27.10 36.06
C THR A 84 1.37 -26.80 35.91
N PRO A 85 0.55 -27.00 36.97
CA PRO A 85 -0.87 -26.66 36.93
C PRO A 85 -1.12 -25.16 36.72
N ILE A 86 -2.14 -24.85 35.92
CA ILE A 86 -2.72 -23.52 35.75
C ILE A 86 -3.91 -23.41 36.71
N ALA A 87 -4.03 -22.29 37.43
CA ALA A 87 -5.08 -22.12 38.43
C ALA A 87 -6.47 -22.07 37.78
N ASN A 88 -7.41 -22.89 38.27
CA ASN A 88 -8.83 -22.77 37.93
C ASN A 88 -9.48 -21.74 38.85
N VAL A 89 -9.81 -20.55 38.34
CA VAL A 89 -10.33 -19.44 39.13
C VAL A 89 -11.80 -19.22 38.81
N THR A 90 -12.69 -19.74 39.66
CA THR A 90 -14.15 -19.70 39.46
C THR A 90 -14.83 -18.53 40.19
N ASN A 91 -14.11 -17.88 41.11
CA ASN A 91 -14.63 -16.75 41.88
C ASN A 91 -14.36 -15.44 41.13
N SER A 92 -15.40 -14.66 40.82
CA SER A 92 -15.29 -13.41 40.06
C SER A 92 -14.39 -12.37 40.73
N PHE A 93 -14.38 -12.28 42.06
CA PHE A 93 -13.51 -11.36 42.79
C PHE A 93 -12.03 -11.77 42.68
N GLU A 94 -11.74 -13.08 42.78
CA GLU A 94 -10.39 -13.58 42.56
C GLU A 94 -9.95 -13.36 41.11
N TRP A 95 -10.81 -13.65 40.14
CA TRP A 95 -10.53 -13.45 38.70
C TRP A 95 -10.13 -12.01 38.40
N ASN A 96 -10.94 -11.05 38.86
CA ASN A 96 -10.69 -9.61 38.66
C ASN A 96 -9.32 -9.17 39.20
N ASN A 97 -8.90 -9.73 40.34
CA ASN A 97 -7.64 -9.39 40.99
C ASN A 97 -6.46 -10.29 40.60
N THR A 98 -6.65 -11.23 39.67
CA THR A 98 -5.61 -12.21 39.29
C THR A 98 -4.63 -11.61 38.28
N ASN A 99 -3.34 -11.60 38.64
CA ASN A 99 -2.22 -11.21 37.75
C ASN A 99 -1.29 -12.40 37.43
N SER A 100 -1.82 -13.62 37.51
CA SER A 100 -1.10 -14.87 37.25
C SER A 100 -1.90 -15.73 36.27
N PRO A 101 -1.28 -16.73 35.62
CA PRO A 101 -1.99 -17.64 34.74
C PRO A 101 -3.22 -18.27 35.40
N ALA A 102 -4.37 -18.16 34.73
CA ALA A 102 -5.63 -18.71 35.19
C ALA A 102 -6.52 -19.13 34.03
N TRP A 103 -7.35 -20.14 34.29
CA TRP A 103 -8.40 -20.60 33.40
C TRP A 103 -9.73 -20.78 34.12
N VAL A 104 -10.82 -20.82 33.38
CA VAL A 104 -12.16 -21.13 33.88
C VAL A 104 -13.02 -21.76 32.79
N TYR A 105 -14.04 -22.52 33.17
CA TYR A 105 -15.13 -22.89 32.26
C TYR A 105 -16.13 -21.75 32.13
N TYR A 106 -16.75 -21.59 30.96
CA TYR A 106 -17.86 -20.65 30.83
C TYR A 106 -18.96 -20.98 31.86
N GLU A 107 -19.43 -19.97 32.59
CA GLU A 107 -20.42 -20.11 33.68
C GLU A 107 -20.03 -21.13 34.77
N ASN A 108 -18.72 -21.37 34.95
CA ASN A 108 -18.19 -22.41 35.85
C ASN A 108 -18.77 -23.81 35.60
N ASN A 109 -19.23 -24.08 34.37
CA ASN A 109 -19.89 -25.33 34.01
C ASN A 109 -19.00 -26.19 33.09
N SER A 110 -18.59 -27.35 33.59
CA SER A 110 -17.72 -28.29 32.86
C SER A 110 -18.34 -28.86 31.58
N ASP A 111 -19.66 -28.80 31.41
CA ASP A 111 -20.32 -29.25 30.18
C ASP A 111 -19.85 -28.43 28.96
N TYR A 112 -19.37 -27.20 29.18
CA TYR A 112 -18.82 -26.35 28.13
C TYR A 112 -17.43 -26.78 27.65
N ASP A 113 -16.71 -27.63 28.39
CA ASP A 113 -15.33 -28.01 28.04
C ASP A 113 -15.26 -28.69 26.66
N THR A 114 -16.16 -29.64 26.41
CA THR A 114 -16.23 -30.34 25.12
C THR A 114 -16.90 -29.51 24.02
N LYS A 115 -17.67 -28.48 24.40
CA LYS A 115 -18.42 -27.63 23.48
C LYS A 115 -17.58 -26.47 22.93
N TYR A 116 -16.91 -25.73 23.82
CA TYR A 116 -16.20 -24.48 23.50
C TYR A 116 -14.76 -24.43 24.04
N GLY A 117 -14.36 -25.41 24.82
CA GLY A 117 -13.09 -25.42 25.52
C GLY A 117 -13.09 -24.55 26.78
N LYS A 118 -11.89 -24.10 27.17
CA LYS A 118 -11.68 -23.28 28.37
C LYS A 118 -11.40 -21.82 28.00
N LEU A 119 -11.66 -20.93 28.95
CA LEU A 119 -11.30 -19.52 28.87
C LEU A 119 -10.05 -19.27 29.70
N TYR A 120 -9.06 -18.61 29.12
CA TYR A 120 -7.76 -18.34 29.74
C TYR A 120 -7.51 -16.85 29.78
N ASN A 121 -6.88 -16.36 30.85
CA ASN A 121 -6.34 -15.00 30.86
C ASN A 121 -5.05 -14.90 30.05
N TRP A 122 -4.67 -13.68 29.68
CA TRP A 122 -3.50 -13.46 28.81
C TRP A 122 -2.16 -13.74 29.51
N TYR A 123 -2.12 -13.73 30.84
CA TYR A 123 -0.93 -14.18 31.56
C TYR A 123 -0.63 -15.66 31.30
N THR A 124 -1.65 -16.47 31.02
CA THR A 124 -1.44 -17.87 30.60
C THR A 124 -0.88 -17.96 29.19
N VAL A 125 -1.27 -17.03 28.30
CA VAL A 125 -0.78 -16.96 26.91
C VAL A 125 0.70 -16.56 26.83
N SER A 126 1.12 -15.65 27.70
CA SER A 126 2.46 -15.05 27.70
C SER A 126 3.46 -15.76 28.60
N ASP A 127 3.06 -16.87 29.23
CA ASP A 127 3.94 -17.62 30.13
C ASP A 127 4.98 -18.43 29.34
N ASP A 128 6.25 -18.28 29.71
CA ASP A 128 7.39 -18.91 29.03
C ASP A 128 7.35 -20.45 29.07
N ARG A 129 6.58 -21.05 29.99
CA ARG A 129 6.42 -22.51 30.06
C ARG A 129 5.60 -23.08 28.91
N GLY A 130 4.87 -22.24 28.17
CA GLY A 130 4.09 -22.64 27.00
C GLY A 130 2.81 -23.40 27.33
N ILE A 131 1.68 -22.94 26.78
CA ILE A 131 0.36 -23.56 27.01
C ILE A 131 -0.04 -24.56 25.92
N CYS A 132 0.44 -24.37 24.69
CA CYS A 132 0.09 -25.22 23.55
C CYS A 132 0.83 -26.58 23.61
N PRO A 133 0.41 -27.59 22.83
CA PRO A 133 1.16 -28.85 22.70
C PRO A 133 2.62 -28.63 22.26
N GLU A 134 3.49 -29.62 22.47
CA GLU A 134 4.90 -29.53 22.07
C GLU A 134 5.04 -29.25 20.55
N GLY A 135 5.80 -28.22 20.20
CA GLY A 135 5.95 -27.76 18.82
C GLY A 135 4.78 -26.93 18.28
N TRP A 136 3.82 -26.56 19.12
CA TRP A 136 2.72 -25.64 18.83
C TRP A 136 2.82 -24.40 19.73
N TYR A 137 2.25 -23.28 19.30
CA TYR A 137 2.31 -22.01 20.02
C TYR A 137 1.03 -21.19 19.85
N VAL A 138 0.86 -20.16 20.69
CA VAL A 138 -0.29 -19.24 20.58
C VAL A 138 0.02 -18.22 19.46
N PRO A 139 -0.83 -18.10 18.43
CA PRO A 139 -0.60 -17.25 17.27
C PRO A 139 -0.41 -15.78 17.65
N ASP A 140 0.60 -15.15 17.05
CA ASP A 140 0.82 -13.71 17.15
C ASP A 140 -0.07 -12.94 16.14
N LYS A 141 -0.01 -11.61 16.19
CA LYS A 141 -0.82 -10.77 15.31
C LYS A 141 -0.53 -11.02 13.82
N ALA A 142 0.74 -11.24 13.49
CA ALA A 142 1.15 -11.52 12.11
C ALA A 142 0.55 -12.84 11.60
N SER A 143 0.51 -13.87 12.44
CA SER A 143 -0.06 -15.17 12.11
C SER A 143 -1.56 -15.09 11.81
N TRP A 144 -2.31 -14.33 12.61
CA TRP A 144 -3.73 -14.08 12.33
C TRP A 144 -3.95 -13.25 11.07
N ASN A 145 -3.14 -12.21 10.83
CA ASN A 145 -3.22 -11.43 9.59
C ASN A 145 -2.93 -12.28 8.34
N LEU A 146 -1.99 -13.22 8.45
CA LEU A 146 -1.67 -14.15 7.38
C LEU A 146 -2.83 -15.11 7.12
N LEU A 147 -3.48 -15.62 8.17
CA LEU A 147 -4.72 -16.39 8.05
C LEU A 147 -5.76 -15.60 7.23
N ASP A 148 -6.01 -14.34 7.60
CA ASP A 148 -6.98 -13.49 6.89
C ASP A 148 -6.64 -13.28 5.42
N SER A 149 -5.35 -13.18 5.08
CA SER A 149 -4.93 -13.03 3.69
C SER A 149 -5.23 -14.27 2.84
N TYR A 150 -5.17 -15.47 3.41
CA TYR A 150 -5.53 -16.70 2.69
C TYR A 150 -7.02 -16.82 2.42
N LEU A 151 -7.83 -16.21 3.29
CA LEU A 151 -9.27 -16.31 3.21
C LEU A 151 -9.85 -15.34 2.18
N GLY A 152 -9.18 -14.24 1.85
CA GLY A 152 -9.74 -13.20 1.00
C GLY A 152 -11.04 -12.67 1.60
N ASP A 153 -12.10 -12.52 0.81
CA ASP A 153 -13.38 -12.01 1.32
C ASP A 153 -14.17 -13.02 2.17
N ASN A 154 -15.04 -12.49 3.03
CA ASN A 154 -15.95 -13.24 3.91
C ASN A 154 -15.23 -14.16 4.91
N GLN A 155 -14.08 -13.74 5.44
CA GLN A 155 -13.26 -14.52 6.38
C GLN A 155 -14.10 -15.12 7.52
N GLY A 156 -14.95 -14.30 8.15
CA GLY A 156 -15.82 -14.75 9.24
C GLY A 156 -16.73 -15.93 8.86
N SER A 157 -17.33 -15.93 7.66
CA SER A 157 -18.15 -17.06 7.19
C SER A 157 -17.33 -18.33 6.99
N LYS A 158 -16.10 -18.20 6.48
CA LYS A 158 -15.22 -19.34 6.16
C LYS A 158 -14.66 -20.04 7.40
N LEU A 159 -14.52 -19.28 8.50
CA LEU A 159 -13.95 -19.75 9.76
C LEU A 159 -14.97 -20.25 10.77
N LYS A 160 -16.17 -19.64 10.84
CA LYS A 160 -17.22 -20.00 11.81
C LYS A 160 -17.77 -21.40 11.54
N THR A 161 -18.13 -22.11 12.61
CA THR A 161 -18.94 -23.33 12.49
C THR A 161 -20.24 -23.04 11.75
N ALA A 162 -20.61 -23.96 10.86
CA ALA A 162 -21.79 -23.81 10.01
C ALA A 162 -23.10 -24.06 10.78
N GLY A 163 -24.17 -23.42 10.33
CA GLY A 163 -25.50 -23.57 10.94
C GLY A 163 -25.72 -22.67 12.16
N THR A 164 -26.90 -22.84 12.77
CA THR A 164 -27.40 -21.95 13.85
C THR A 164 -27.49 -22.63 15.21
N GLU A 165 -26.85 -23.79 15.37
CA GLU A 165 -26.85 -24.53 16.63
C GLU A 165 -26.01 -23.84 17.70
N TYR A 166 -24.86 -23.30 17.28
CA TYR A 166 -23.89 -22.64 18.16
C TYR A 166 -23.97 -21.13 18.03
N TRP A 167 -23.71 -20.62 16.84
CA TRP A 167 -23.90 -19.21 16.54
C TRP A 167 -25.40 -18.98 16.35
N GLY A 168 -25.97 -17.96 17.01
CA GLY A 168 -27.42 -17.71 17.00
C GLY A 168 -28.08 -17.62 15.60
N ALA A 169 -29.39 -17.41 15.56
CA ALA A 169 -30.22 -17.56 14.35
C ALA A 169 -29.77 -16.77 13.11
N GLU A 170 -28.95 -15.74 13.28
CA GLU A 170 -28.41 -14.96 12.15
C GLU A 170 -27.24 -15.66 11.45
N ASN A 171 -26.61 -16.72 11.99
CA ASN A 171 -25.43 -17.36 11.38
C ASN A 171 -25.76 -18.27 10.17
N THR A 172 -26.41 -17.71 9.16
CA THR A 172 -26.95 -18.47 8.01
C THR A 172 -25.94 -18.66 6.88
N ARG A 173 -24.91 -17.82 6.80
CA ARG A 173 -23.89 -17.85 5.72
C ARG A 173 -22.57 -18.50 6.11
N ALA A 174 -22.39 -18.90 7.37
CA ALA A 174 -21.18 -19.59 7.79
C ALA A 174 -21.06 -20.95 7.09
N THR A 175 -19.92 -21.18 6.45
CA THR A 175 -19.65 -22.40 5.68
C THR A 175 -18.72 -23.36 6.42
N ASN A 176 -17.88 -22.84 7.32
CA ASN A 176 -16.76 -23.57 7.89
C ASN A 176 -15.88 -24.27 6.83
N GLU A 177 -15.81 -23.73 5.60
CA GLU A 177 -15.12 -24.39 4.49
C GLU A 177 -13.63 -24.61 4.74
N THR A 178 -13.06 -23.86 5.69
CA THR A 178 -11.68 -23.97 6.12
C THR A 178 -11.44 -25.09 7.12
N GLY A 179 -12.47 -25.67 7.73
CA GLY A 179 -12.34 -26.64 8.83
C GLY A 179 -11.87 -26.05 10.16
N PHE A 180 -11.63 -24.74 10.23
CA PHE A 180 -11.15 -24.06 11.42
C PHE A 180 -12.09 -24.13 12.62
N SER A 181 -13.38 -24.30 12.36
CA SER A 181 -14.44 -24.58 13.34
C SER A 181 -14.47 -23.59 14.51
N ALA A 182 -14.51 -22.29 14.20
CA ALA A 182 -14.62 -21.27 15.24
C ALA A 182 -16.00 -21.30 15.94
N PHE A 183 -15.99 -21.52 17.25
CA PHE A 183 -17.19 -21.54 18.11
C PHE A 183 -17.39 -20.22 18.88
N PRO A 184 -18.65 -19.83 19.20
CA PRO A 184 -18.99 -18.64 19.96
C PRO A 184 -18.98 -18.90 21.47
N GLY A 185 -17.79 -19.19 22.01
CA GLY A 185 -17.62 -19.56 23.41
C GLY A 185 -17.81 -18.43 24.42
N GLY A 186 -18.06 -17.20 23.97
CA GLY A 186 -18.15 -16.03 24.84
C GLY A 186 -16.82 -15.67 25.51
N LEU A 187 -16.91 -14.98 26.64
CA LEU A 187 -15.77 -14.54 27.44
C LEU A 187 -16.12 -14.51 28.93
N ILE A 188 -15.08 -14.37 29.77
CA ILE A 188 -15.19 -13.79 31.11
C ILE A 188 -14.45 -12.45 31.13
N SER A 189 -15.09 -11.39 31.60
CA SER A 189 -14.53 -10.04 31.56
C SER A 189 -13.44 -9.88 32.63
N SER A 190 -12.67 -8.81 32.55
CA SER A 190 -11.71 -8.44 33.59
C SER A 190 -12.39 -8.15 34.93
N GLU A 191 -13.71 -7.98 34.95
CA GLU A 191 -14.51 -7.78 36.16
C GLU A 191 -15.05 -9.12 36.72
N GLY A 192 -14.83 -10.23 36.01
CA GLY A 192 -15.26 -11.57 36.41
C GLY A 192 -16.70 -11.93 36.00
N GLU A 193 -17.24 -11.25 34.99
CA GLU A 193 -18.59 -11.47 34.45
C GLU A 193 -18.54 -12.26 33.14
N PHE A 194 -19.37 -13.31 33.02
CA PHE A 194 -19.50 -14.08 31.79
C PHE A 194 -20.47 -13.40 30.82
N ASP A 195 -20.14 -13.38 29.54
CA ASP A 195 -21.00 -12.79 28.52
C ASP A 195 -20.79 -13.40 27.12
N SER A 196 -21.75 -13.13 26.24
CA SER A 196 -21.67 -13.29 24.78
C SER A 196 -21.58 -14.72 24.24
N GLU A 197 -21.89 -15.74 25.04
CA GLU A 197 -22.07 -17.12 24.54
C GLU A 197 -23.11 -17.17 23.41
N GLY A 198 -22.82 -17.96 22.38
CA GLY A 198 -23.68 -18.12 21.22
C GLY A 198 -23.70 -16.91 20.25
N SER A 199 -23.06 -15.80 20.64
CA SER A 199 -23.07 -14.55 19.86
C SER A 199 -21.68 -14.09 19.42
N TRP A 200 -20.66 -14.38 20.22
CA TRP A 200 -19.28 -13.95 19.96
C TRP A 200 -18.28 -15.05 20.32
N GLY A 201 -17.20 -15.11 19.53
CA GLY A 201 -16.02 -15.91 19.81
C GLY A 201 -14.80 -15.02 19.92
N TYR A 202 -14.01 -15.23 20.97
CA TYR A 202 -12.81 -14.46 21.27
C TYR A 202 -11.62 -15.40 21.36
N TRP A 203 -10.55 -15.07 20.64
CA TRP A 203 -9.28 -15.79 20.71
C TRP A 203 -8.14 -14.85 21.06
N TRP A 204 -7.27 -15.29 21.95
CA TRP A 204 -6.06 -14.53 22.25
C TRP A 204 -5.05 -14.55 21.11
N SER A 205 -4.37 -13.42 20.93
CA SER A 205 -3.07 -13.37 20.28
C SER A 205 -1.96 -13.28 21.33
N SER A 206 -0.79 -13.85 21.03
CA SER A 206 0.42 -13.68 21.86
C SER A 206 1.03 -12.28 21.76
N SER A 207 0.58 -11.44 20.81
CA SER A 207 1.07 -10.06 20.68
C SER A 207 0.53 -9.14 21.78
N SER A 208 1.43 -8.67 22.65
CA SER A 208 1.13 -7.63 23.64
C SER A 208 0.91 -6.28 22.95
N LEU A 209 -0.08 -5.52 23.42
CA LEU A 209 -0.36 -4.15 22.94
C LEU A 209 0.20 -3.11 23.91
N SER A 210 0.07 -3.35 25.22
CA SER A 210 0.59 -2.48 26.27
C SER A 210 0.89 -3.30 27.53
N GLN A 211 1.21 -2.63 28.65
CA GLN A 211 1.35 -3.31 29.93
C GLN A 211 0.05 -4.02 30.35
N SER A 212 -1.11 -3.40 30.12
CA SER A 212 -2.43 -3.88 30.55
C SER A 212 -3.24 -4.59 29.46
N ASN A 213 -2.92 -4.37 28.19
CA ASN A 213 -3.74 -4.87 27.07
C ASN A 213 -2.94 -5.75 26.11
N ALA A 214 -3.65 -6.66 25.44
CA ALA A 214 -3.15 -7.49 24.37
C ALA A 214 -4.13 -7.54 23.19
N HIS A 215 -3.64 -8.01 22.05
CA HIS A 215 -4.46 -8.21 20.87
C HIS A 215 -5.34 -9.45 21.01
N SER A 216 -6.59 -9.34 20.56
CA SER A 216 -7.50 -10.48 20.39
C SER A 216 -8.07 -10.51 18.99
N TYR A 217 -8.39 -11.72 18.54
CA TYR A 217 -9.09 -11.99 17.30
C TYR A 217 -10.55 -12.31 17.63
N VAL A 218 -11.50 -11.65 16.97
CA VAL A 218 -12.91 -11.69 17.35
C VAL A 218 -13.81 -11.96 16.15
N LEU A 219 -14.73 -12.91 16.32
CA LEU A 219 -15.81 -13.21 15.37
C LEU A 219 -17.16 -13.04 16.06
N ALA A 220 -18.15 -12.51 15.34
CA ALA A 220 -19.51 -12.30 15.87
C ALA A 220 -20.59 -12.81 14.91
N THR A 221 -21.78 -13.06 15.46
CA THR A 221 -22.97 -13.51 14.72
C THR A 221 -23.39 -12.48 13.65
N ILE A 222 -23.39 -11.19 13.98
CA ILE A 222 -23.78 -10.08 13.09
C ILE A 222 -22.81 -9.81 11.92
N TRP A 223 -21.65 -10.46 11.92
CA TRP A 223 -20.56 -10.23 10.97
C TRP A 223 -20.38 -11.39 10.00
N GLU A 224 -21.49 -11.89 9.47
CA GLU A 224 -21.49 -12.98 8.48
C GLU A 224 -20.59 -12.70 7.26
N THR A 225 -20.34 -11.44 6.91
CA THR A 225 -19.60 -11.08 5.68
C THR A 225 -18.45 -10.09 5.91
N SER A 226 -18.17 -9.69 7.16
CA SER A 226 -17.16 -8.65 7.46
C SER A 226 -15.89 -9.21 8.10
N LEU A 227 -14.84 -8.40 7.99
CA LEU A 227 -13.51 -8.63 8.56
C LEU A 227 -13.58 -9.03 10.05
N PRO A 228 -12.72 -9.94 10.51
CA PRO A 228 -12.49 -10.16 11.93
C PRO A 228 -12.09 -8.84 12.59
N GLN A 229 -12.56 -8.59 13.81
CA GLN A 229 -12.14 -7.40 14.54
C GLN A 229 -10.90 -7.69 15.36
N TRP A 230 -9.88 -6.85 15.16
CA TRP A 230 -8.75 -6.74 16.07
C TRP A 230 -9.21 -6.02 17.34
N GLY A 231 -9.41 -6.79 18.40
CA GLY A 231 -9.73 -6.26 19.72
C GLY A 231 -8.47 -5.77 20.46
N SER A 232 -8.64 -4.71 21.24
CA SER A 232 -7.75 -4.37 22.35
C SER A 232 -8.42 -4.83 23.63
N ALA A 233 -7.90 -5.90 24.23
CA ALA A 233 -8.51 -6.50 25.40
C ALA A 233 -7.59 -6.44 26.63
N ASN A 234 -8.20 -6.23 27.80
CA ASN A 234 -7.51 -6.28 29.08
C ASN A 234 -6.95 -7.70 29.30
N LYS A 235 -5.71 -7.81 29.74
CA LYS A 235 -5.02 -9.09 29.97
C LYS A 235 -5.72 -10.00 31.01
N ASN A 236 -6.57 -9.45 31.86
CA ASN A 236 -7.39 -10.20 32.83
C ASN A 236 -8.68 -10.75 32.21
N ASN A 237 -9.08 -10.37 30.98
CA ASN A 237 -10.19 -11.05 30.30
C ASN A 237 -9.84 -12.53 30.10
N GLY A 238 -10.84 -13.40 30.08
CA GLY A 238 -10.71 -14.80 29.74
C GLY A 238 -11.27 -15.08 28.36
N PHE A 239 -10.42 -15.48 27.42
CA PHE A 239 -10.79 -15.85 26.05
C PHE A 239 -10.31 -17.26 25.72
N SER A 240 -10.85 -17.84 24.66
CA SER A 240 -10.36 -19.10 24.13
C SER A 240 -8.95 -18.94 23.56
N ILE A 241 -8.22 -20.06 23.50
CA ILE A 241 -6.93 -20.14 22.82
C ILE A 241 -7.05 -21.15 21.69
N ARG A 242 -6.54 -20.80 20.51
CA ARG A 242 -6.30 -21.74 19.42
C ARG A 242 -4.79 -21.77 19.18
N CYS A 243 -4.19 -22.95 19.09
CA CYS A 243 -2.77 -23.06 18.79
C CYS A 243 -2.54 -23.23 17.30
N ILE A 244 -1.40 -22.71 16.87
CA ILE A 244 -0.85 -22.88 15.53
C ILE A 244 0.47 -23.64 15.68
N LYS A 245 0.82 -24.42 14.66
CA LYS A 245 2.15 -24.99 14.50
C LYS A 245 2.66 -24.51 13.16
N ASP A 246 3.86 -23.95 13.19
CA ASP A 246 4.62 -23.78 11.97
C ASP A 246 4.93 -25.18 11.43
N SER A 247 4.54 -25.46 10.19
CA SER A 247 5.46 -26.23 9.36
C SER A 247 6.71 -25.37 9.23
N ASP A 248 7.91 -25.91 9.48
CA ASP A 248 9.20 -25.17 9.41
C ASP A 248 9.08 -23.99 8.44
N PRO A 249 9.17 -22.72 8.92
CA PRO A 249 8.81 -21.57 8.11
C PRO A 249 9.55 -21.63 6.78
N THR A 250 8.81 -21.85 5.71
CA THR A 250 9.41 -21.96 4.38
C THR A 250 9.94 -20.59 3.97
N ALA A 251 10.80 -20.57 2.94
CA ALA A 251 11.20 -19.30 2.35
C ALA A 251 9.97 -18.45 1.95
N GLN A 252 8.93 -19.12 1.44
CA GLN A 252 7.65 -18.53 1.06
C GLN A 252 6.89 -17.88 2.24
N TYR A 253 6.87 -18.49 3.43
CA TYR A 253 6.25 -17.88 4.61
C TYR A 253 6.88 -16.52 4.94
N TYR A 254 8.22 -16.46 4.96
CA TYR A 254 8.91 -15.21 5.26
C TYR A 254 8.72 -14.17 4.15
N PHE A 255 8.65 -14.60 2.89
CA PHE A 255 8.33 -13.73 1.79
C PHE A 255 6.94 -13.09 1.93
N GLU A 256 5.91 -13.89 2.24
CA GLU A 256 4.53 -13.40 2.44
C GLU A 256 4.43 -12.46 3.64
N SER A 257 5.10 -12.79 4.75
CA SER A 257 5.18 -11.91 5.93
C SER A 257 5.83 -10.57 5.59
N ALA A 258 6.92 -10.59 4.80
CA ALA A 258 7.60 -9.39 4.36
C ALA A 258 6.71 -8.51 3.48
N GLN A 259 5.92 -9.10 2.58
CA GLN A 259 5.01 -8.34 1.72
C GLN A 259 3.92 -7.60 2.53
N ILE A 260 3.39 -8.22 3.58
CA ILE A 260 2.46 -7.55 4.51
C ILE A 260 3.15 -6.33 5.13
N LYS A 261 4.36 -6.52 5.64
CA LYS A 261 5.16 -5.45 6.25
C LYS A 261 5.49 -4.31 5.27
N ILE A 262 5.78 -4.63 4.00
CA ILE A 262 5.97 -3.62 2.93
C ILE A 262 4.69 -2.78 2.73
N ARG A 263 3.51 -3.41 2.71
CA ARG A 263 2.22 -2.69 2.60
C ARG A 263 1.96 -1.78 3.79
N GLU A 264 2.39 -2.20 4.98
CA GLU A 264 2.36 -1.40 6.21
C GLU A 264 3.48 -0.35 6.29
N LYS A 265 4.37 -0.30 5.28
CA LYS A 265 5.57 0.54 5.21
C LYS A 265 6.62 0.26 6.30
N ASP A 266 6.55 -0.93 6.91
CA ASP A 266 7.54 -1.44 7.86
C ASP A 266 8.69 -2.15 7.12
N TYR A 267 9.45 -1.35 6.35
CA TYR A 267 10.48 -1.86 5.46
C TYR A 267 11.64 -2.57 6.19
N ASN A 268 11.98 -2.13 7.40
CA ASN A 268 13.06 -2.76 8.17
C ASN A 268 12.72 -4.20 8.58
N ASN A 269 11.51 -4.43 9.09
CA ASN A 269 11.09 -5.79 9.47
C ASN A 269 10.80 -6.65 8.22
N ALA A 270 10.33 -6.05 7.12
CA ALA A 270 10.22 -6.76 5.84
C ALA A 270 11.59 -7.28 5.37
N ILE A 271 12.64 -6.45 5.40
CA ILE A 271 14.00 -6.86 5.02
C ILE A 271 14.51 -8.00 5.91
N GLN A 272 14.22 -7.98 7.21
CA GLN A 272 14.62 -9.07 8.12
C GLN A 272 14.01 -10.40 7.73
N ASP A 273 12.73 -10.42 7.34
CA ASP A 273 12.10 -11.65 6.87
C ASP A 273 12.61 -12.06 5.49
N LEU A 274 12.82 -11.13 4.57
CA LEU A 274 13.41 -11.43 3.26
C LEU A 274 14.82 -11.99 3.38
N ASN A 275 15.60 -11.56 4.38
CA ASN A 275 16.90 -12.17 4.68
C ASN A 275 16.75 -13.64 5.09
N LYS A 276 15.70 -13.99 5.85
CA LYS A 276 15.40 -15.39 6.20
C LYS A 276 14.91 -16.17 4.98
N ALA A 277 14.06 -15.57 4.13
CA ALA A 277 13.60 -16.19 2.89
C ALA A 277 14.77 -16.55 1.98
N VAL A 278 15.66 -15.58 1.70
CA VAL A 278 16.87 -15.78 0.88
C VAL A 278 17.83 -16.81 1.49
N ALA A 279 17.92 -16.89 2.82
CA ALA A 279 18.75 -17.88 3.49
C ALA A 279 18.22 -19.31 3.35
N LEU A 280 16.90 -19.48 3.20
CA LEU A 280 16.24 -20.77 3.04
C LEU A 280 16.17 -21.21 1.58
N ASP A 281 15.89 -20.28 0.67
CA ASP A 281 15.99 -20.50 -0.77
C ASP A 281 16.60 -19.26 -1.43
N SER A 282 17.82 -19.44 -1.95
CA SER A 282 18.62 -18.38 -2.52
C SER A 282 18.48 -18.24 -4.04
N ASN A 283 17.69 -19.10 -4.68
CA ASN A 283 17.49 -19.12 -6.13
C ASN A 283 16.20 -18.42 -6.58
N ASP A 284 15.27 -18.16 -5.65
CA ASP A 284 14.05 -17.43 -5.97
C ASP A 284 14.35 -15.92 -6.10
N THR A 285 14.22 -15.40 -7.32
CA THR A 285 14.49 -13.99 -7.65
C THR A 285 13.47 -13.06 -6.99
N ALA A 286 12.26 -13.52 -6.67
CA ALA A 286 11.21 -12.70 -6.08
C ALA A 286 11.61 -12.14 -4.70
N PHE A 287 12.39 -12.89 -3.93
CA PHE A 287 12.85 -12.45 -2.60
C PHE A 287 13.85 -11.28 -2.72
N TYR A 288 14.74 -11.35 -3.70
CA TYR A 288 15.68 -10.27 -3.97
C TYR A 288 14.97 -9.04 -4.52
N PHE A 289 13.96 -9.21 -5.37
CA PHE A 289 13.15 -8.10 -5.88
C PHE A 289 12.46 -7.36 -4.73
N ALA A 290 11.69 -8.06 -3.90
CA ALA A 290 11.00 -7.43 -2.77
C ALA A 290 11.97 -6.81 -1.76
N ARG A 291 13.17 -7.39 -1.57
CA ARG A 291 14.19 -6.83 -0.68
C ARG A 291 14.81 -5.57 -1.27
N GLY A 292 15.06 -5.57 -2.58
CA GLY A 292 15.48 -4.40 -3.34
C GLY A 292 14.46 -3.27 -3.24
N GLU A 293 13.16 -3.55 -3.41
CA GLU A 293 12.10 -2.55 -3.26
C GLU A 293 12.06 -1.93 -1.85
N ALA A 294 12.12 -2.78 -0.81
CA ALA A 294 12.14 -2.31 0.57
C ALA A 294 13.39 -1.44 0.86
N LYS A 295 14.56 -1.82 0.33
CA LYS A 295 15.80 -1.04 0.44
C LYS A 295 15.73 0.27 -0.34
N TYR A 296 15.14 0.27 -1.52
CA TYR A 296 14.91 1.48 -2.32
C TYR A 296 14.04 2.48 -1.55
N ALA A 297 12.96 2.01 -0.92
CA ALA A 297 12.09 2.84 -0.08
C ALA A 297 12.84 3.47 1.12
N LEU A 298 13.90 2.81 1.60
CA LEU A 298 14.81 3.33 2.63
C LEU A 298 16.00 4.13 2.06
N SER A 299 16.03 4.37 0.74
CA SER A 299 17.13 5.03 0.02
C SER A 299 18.48 4.31 0.12
N ASP A 300 18.48 3.00 0.42
CA ASP A 300 19.67 2.15 0.38
C ASP A 300 19.95 1.68 -1.06
N PHE A 301 20.33 2.62 -1.92
CA PHE A 301 20.54 2.35 -3.35
C PHE A 301 21.68 1.38 -3.62
N GLN A 302 22.70 1.32 -2.76
CA GLN A 302 23.77 0.34 -2.87
C GLN A 302 23.24 -1.08 -2.61
N GLY A 303 22.40 -1.24 -1.58
CA GLY A 303 21.74 -2.51 -1.30
C GLY A 303 20.76 -2.94 -2.40
N VAL A 304 20.12 -2.01 -3.11
CA VAL A 304 19.32 -2.30 -4.31
C VAL A 304 20.19 -2.89 -5.41
N ILE A 305 21.33 -2.25 -5.71
CA ILE A 305 22.27 -2.73 -6.73
C ILE A 305 22.75 -4.15 -6.42
N GLU A 306 23.03 -4.46 -5.15
CA GLU A 306 23.43 -5.80 -4.72
C GLU A 306 22.34 -6.85 -4.99
N ASP A 307 21.08 -6.56 -4.65
CA ASP A 307 19.96 -7.47 -4.89
C ASP A 307 19.68 -7.64 -6.40
N MET A 308 19.72 -6.56 -7.19
CA MET A 308 19.56 -6.63 -8.65
C MET A 308 20.71 -7.38 -9.33
N ASN A 309 21.94 -7.25 -8.84
CA ASN A 309 23.06 -8.05 -9.34
C ASN A 309 22.81 -9.54 -9.13
N LYS A 310 22.21 -9.93 -7.99
CA LYS A 310 21.89 -11.33 -7.72
C LYS A 310 20.78 -11.85 -8.64
N ILE A 311 19.76 -11.04 -8.92
CA ILE A 311 18.72 -11.38 -9.88
C ILE A 311 19.34 -11.59 -11.28
N ILE A 312 20.19 -10.68 -11.74
CA ILE A 312 20.83 -10.78 -13.07
C ILE A 312 21.81 -11.96 -13.15
N GLU A 313 22.42 -12.37 -12.04
CA GLU A 313 23.22 -13.61 -11.97
C GLU A 313 22.36 -14.85 -12.19
N LEU A 314 21.14 -14.87 -11.63
CA LEU A 314 20.20 -15.99 -11.70
C LEU A 314 19.43 -16.01 -13.04
N ASP A 315 18.98 -14.85 -13.51
CA ASP A 315 18.33 -14.63 -14.80
C ASP A 315 18.89 -13.38 -15.49
N PRO A 316 19.83 -13.54 -16.44
CA PRO A 316 20.41 -12.42 -17.20
C PRO A 316 19.44 -11.69 -18.14
N ASN A 317 18.24 -12.22 -18.38
CA ASN A 317 17.25 -11.59 -19.26
C ASN A 317 16.13 -10.89 -18.46
N GLU A 318 16.21 -10.89 -17.13
CA GLU A 318 15.24 -10.21 -16.29
C GLU A 318 15.36 -8.69 -16.46
N SER A 319 14.49 -8.10 -17.28
CA SER A 319 14.58 -6.69 -17.64
C SER A 319 14.39 -5.79 -16.43
N ASP A 320 13.50 -6.13 -15.51
CA ASP A 320 13.16 -5.26 -14.39
C ASP A 320 14.35 -5.04 -13.47
N ALA A 321 15.24 -6.03 -13.34
CA ALA A 321 16.47 -5.89 -12.57
C ALA A 321 17.40 -4.81 -13.14
N TYR A 322 17.51 -4.71 -14.46
CA TYR A 322 18.23 -3.62 -15.13
C TYR A 322 17.55 -2.28 -14.91
N GLY A 323 16.22 -2.22 -14.95
CA GLY A 323 15.43 -1.02 -14.67
C GLY A 323 15.68 -0.48 -13.25
N TYR A 324 15.51 -1.33 -12.23
CA TYR A 324 15.76 -0.97 -10.84
C TYR A 324 17.21 -0.56 -10.58
N ARG A 325 18.18 -1.26 -11.18
CA ARG A 325 19.61 -0.91 -11.07
C ARG A 325 19.92 0.42 -11.75
N ALA A 326 19.25 0.72 -12.87
CA ALA A 326 19.35 2.03 -13.52
C ALA A 326 18.89 3.17 -12.61
N PHE A 327 17.73 3.01 -11.95
CA PHE A 327 17.22 4.00 -10.99
C PHE A 327 18.16 4.16 -9.79
N ALA A 328 18.66 3.07 -9.23
CA ALA A 328 19.63 3.12 -8.13
C ALA A 328 20.90 3.88 -8.53
N PHE A 329 21.46 3.63 -9.72
CA PHE A 329 22.59 4.40 -10.23
C PHE A 329 22.25 5.87 -10.47
N TRP A 330 21.05 6.17 -10.96
CA TRP A 330 20.59 7.54 -11.15
C TRP A 330 20.57 8.31 -9.83
N GLU A 331 19.98 7.74 -8.78
CA GLU A 331 19.90 8.37 -7.46
C GLU A 331 21.28 8.51 -6.78
N LEU A 332 22.24 7.64 -7.11
CA LEU A 332 23.65 7.77 -6.70
C LEU A 332 24.44 8.80 -7.53
N GLY A 333 23.83 9.41 -8.55
CA GLY A 333 24.48 10.35 -9.47
C GLY A 333 25.35 9.70 -10.54
N GLU A 334 25.32 8.37 -10.66
CA GLU A 334 26.08 7.59 -11.64
C GLU A 334 25.35 7.50 -13.00
N GLN A 335 25.08 8.66 -13.58
CA GLN A 335 24.20 8.87 -14.73
C GLN A 335 24.59 8.05 -15.98
N GLU A 336 25.88 7.87 -16.26
CA GLU A 336 26.33 7.06 -17.40
C GLU A 336 26.04 5.57 -17.22
N LYS A 337 26.14 5.07 -15.99
CA LYS A 337 25.77 3.68 -15.68
C LYS A 337 24.27 3.51 -15.80
N ALA A 338 23.49 4.42 -15.21
CA ALA A 338 22.03 4.43 -15.35
C ALA A 338 21.57 4.38 -16.82
N LEU A 339 22.18 5.18 -17.70
CA LEU A 339 21.85 5.18 -19.13
C LEU A 339 22.20 3.84 -19.83
N ASN A 340 23.27 3.17 -19.42
CA ASN A 340 23.62 1.86 -19.97
C ASN A 340 22.66 0.77 -19.47
N GLU A 341 22.32 0.78 -18.18
CA GLU A 341 21.32 -0.12 -17.61
C GLU A 341 19.95 0.02 -18.30
N LEU A 342 19.51 1.25 -18.60
CA LEU A 342 18.26 1.47 -19.34
C LEU A 342 18.28 0.90 -20.77
N LYS A 343 19.46 0.85 -21.42
CA LYS A 343 19.58 0.19 -22.72
C LYS A 343 19.43 -1.32 -22.59
N ASP A 344 19.99 -1.90 -21.53
CA ASP A 344 19.83 -3.32 -21.23
C ASP A 344 18.37 -3.65 -20.86
N PHE A 345 17.70 -2.80 -20.07
CA PHE A 345 16.26 -2.88 -19.82
C PHE A 345 15.48 -2.97 -21.15
N VAL A 346 15.67 -2.00 -22.06
CA VAL A 346 14.97 -1.99 -23.37
C VAL A 346 15.32 -3.21 -24.23
N LYS A 347 16.54 -3.73 -24.11
CA LYS A 347 17.00 -4.88 -24.89
C LYS A 347 16.27 -6.16 -24.47
N TYR A 348 16.07 -6.36 -23.17
CA TYR A 348 15.50 -7.59 -22.62
C TYR A 348 13.99 -7.51 -22.36
N SER A 349 13.42 -6.30 -22.27
CA SER A 349 12.00 -6.13 -21.95
C SER A 349 11.07 -6.58 -23.08
N GLU A 350 9.83 -6.89 -22.70
CA GLU A 350 8.76 -7.11 -23.64
C GLU A 350 8.48 -5.85 -24.47
N ASN A 351 7.90 -6.02 -25.67
CA ASN A 351 7.66 -4.90 -26.57
C ASN A 351 6.76 -3.82 -25.96
N VAL A 352 5.82 -4.21 -25.09
CA VAL A 352 4.91 -3.30 -24.40
C VAL A 352 5.62 -2.40 -23.40
N ASP A 353 6.78 -2.81 -22.86
CA ASP A 353 7.50 -2.03 -21.83
C ASP A 353 8.65 -1.20 -22.40
N LYS A 354 9.07 -1.46 -23.64
CA LYS A 354 10.18 -0.73 -24.29
C LYS A 354 9.94 0.77 -24.39
N TYR A 355 8.68 1.21 -24.58
CA TYR A 355 8.39 2.64 -24.64
C TYR A 355 8.76 3.33 -23.32
N GLN A 356 8.54 2.67 -22.18
CA GLN A 356 8.86 3.22 -20.86
C GLN A 356 10.38 3.36 -20.68
N GLY A 357 11.15 2.37 -21.12
CA GLY A 357 12.62 2.46 -21.10
C GLY A 357 13.14 3.64 -21.93
N HIS A 358 12.60 3.83 -23.14
CA HIS A 358 12.93 5.00 -23.97
C HIS A 358 12.49 6.33 -23.35
N ARG A 359 11.32 6.37 -22.70
CA ARG A 359 10.84 7.54 -21.97
C ARG A 359 11.79 7.90 -20.83
N THR A 360 12.14 6.92 -19.99
CA THR A 360 13.05 7.13 -18.85
C THR A 360 14.45 7.55 -19.30
N MET A 361 14.96 7.02 -20.43
CA MET A 361 16.20 7.52 -21.01
C MET A 361 16.09 8.98 -21.45
N ALA A 362 14.96 9.39 -22.04
CA ALA A 362 14.74 10.78 -22.42
C ALA A 362 14.74 11.70 -21.20
N GLU A 363 14.13 11.27 -20.09
CA GLU A 363 14.12 12.00 -18.82
C GLU A 363 15.54 12.19 -18.24
N LEU A 364 16.31 11.11 -18.18
CA LEU A 364 17.71 11.16 -17.74
C LEU A 364 18.56 12.08 -18.63
N LEU A 365 18.41 11.97 -19.95
CA LEU A 365 19.12 12.80 -20.91
C LEU A 365 18.72 14.28 -20.81
N PHE A 366 17.46 14.56 -20.49
CA PHE A 366 16.98 15.91 -20.27
C PHE A 366 17.65 16.55 -19.04
N GLU A 367 17.79 15.82 -17.93
CA GLU A 367 18.51 16.30 -16.73
C GLU A 367 20.01 16.54 -16.97
N LEU A 368 20.59 15.84 -17.94
CA LEU A 368 21.98 16.02 -18.36
C LEU A 368 22.18 17.16 -19.38
N ASP A 369 21.15 17.98 -19.62
CA ASP A 369 21.09 19.02 -20.66
C ASP A 369 21.35 18.48 -22.08
N LYS A 370 21.11 17.19 -22.32
CA LYS A 370 21.28 16.52 -23.62
C LYS A 370 19.94 16.50 -24.38
N HIS A 371 19.30 17.65 -24.52
CA HIS A 371 17.92 17.78 -25.01
C HIS A 371 17.67 17.17 -26.40
N GLU A 372 18.61 17.31 -27.35
CA GLU A 372 18.48 16.69 -28.68
C GLU A 372 18.42 15.17 -28.60
N LYS A 373 19.23 14.55 -27.73
CA LYS A 373 19.20 13.10 -27.51
C LYS A 373 17.93 12.68 -26.77
N ALA A 374 17.46 13.49 -25.83
CA ALA A 374 16.19 13.26 -25.14
C ALA A 374 15.03 13.23 -26.14
N LEU A 375 14.97 14.14 -27.11
CA LEU A 375 13.96 14.12 -28.19
C LEU A 375 14.01 12.84 -29.03
N VAL A 376 15.21 12.36 -29.35
CA VAL A 376 15.38 11.11 -30.10
C VAL A 376 14.78 9.92 -29.34
N GLU A 377 15.07 9.79 -28.05
CA GLU A 377 14.51 8.71 -27.23
C GLU A 377 13.00 8.88 -27.01
N MET A 378 12.52 10.10 -26.82
CA MET A 378 11.09 10.37 -26.68
C MET A 378 10.30 10.04 -27.97
N ASN A 379 10.87 10.29 -29.15
CA ASN A 379 10.25 9.89 -30.41
C ASN A 379 10.09 8.37 -30.52
N LYS A 380 11.12 7.60 -30.13
CA LYS A 380 11.03 6.13 -30.09
C LYS A 380 9.97 5.66 -29.09
N SER A 381 9.90 6.32 -27.93
CA SER A 381 8.87 6.02 -26.93
C SER A 381 7.46 6.19 -27.50
N ILE A 382 7.16 7.33 -28.13
CA ILE A 382 5.85 7.58 -28.75
C ILE A 382 5.54 6.56 -29.86
N GLU A 383 6.50 6.25 -30.72
CA GLU A 383 6.34 5.25 -31.79
C GLU A 383 5.96 3.88 -31.22
N LEU A 384 6.67 3.43 -30.19
CA LEU A 384 6.42 2.15 -29.53
C LEU A 384 5.08 2.14 -28.80
N ALA A 385 4.73 3.24 -28.14
CA ALA A 385 3.46 3.37 -27.45
C ALA A 385 2.28 3.24 -28.43
N TYR A 386 2.28 3.93 -29.56
CA TYR A 386 1.24 3.73 -30.58
C TYR A 386 1.18 2.31 -31.14
N LYS A 387 2.31 1.61 -31.14
CA LYS A 387 2.41 0.28 -31.73
C LYS A 387 1.92 -0.83 -30.79
N TYR A 388 2.16 -0.67 -29.49
CA TYR A 388 1.98 -1.75 -28.50
C TYR A 388 1.10 -1.37 -27.30
N VAL A 389 0.75 -0.10 -27.13
CA VAL A 389 0.00 0.41 -25.98
C VAL A 389 -1.34 0.99 -26.47
N GLU A 390 -2.45 0.46 -25.97
CA GLU A 390 -3.81 0.90 -26.34
C GLU A 390 -4.35 2.04 -25.45
N ASP A 391 -3.55 2.50 -24.49
CA ASP A 391 -3.93 3.54 -23.53
C ASP A 391 -3.57 4.94 -24.04
N GLU A 392 -4.59 5.68 -24.49
CA GLU A 392 -4.45 7.04 -25.02
C GLU A 392 -3.91 8.03 -23.97
N ASN A 393 -4.16 7.81 -22.68
CA ASN A 393 -3.63 8.68 -21.62
C ASN A 393 -2.11 8.56 -21.52
N LYS A 394 -1.58 7.33 -21.59
CA LYS A 394 -0.12 7.11 -21.60
C LYS A 394 0.53 7.76 -22.81
N ILE A 395 -0.11 7.67 -23.97
CA ILE A 395 0.40 8.32 -25.19
C ILE A 395 0.33 9.86 -25.04
N SER A 396 -0.73 10.37 -24.44
CA SER A 396 -0.89 11.80 -24.15
C SER A 396 0.27 12.35 -23.30
N GLU A 397 0.65 11.64 -22.23
CA GLU A 397 1.78 12.02 -21.36
C GLU A 397 3.11 12.10 -22.11
N LEU A 398 3.36 11.20 -23.07
CA LEU A 398 4.58 11.23 -23.88
C LEU A 398 4.63 12.48 -24.79
N TYR A 399 3.50 12.89 -25.35
CA TYR A 399 3.41 14.14 -26.11
C TYR A 399 3.62 15.35 -25.21
N GLU A 400 3.01 15.38 -24.02
CA GLU A 400 3.26 16.43 -23.04
C GLU A 400 4.76 16.56 -22.75
N TYR A 401 5.42 15.44 -22.43
CA TYR A 401 6.84 15.42 -22.11
C TYR A 401 7.71 15.89 -23.29
N ARG A 402 7.42 15.43 -24.51
CA ARG A 402 8.14 15.89 -25.71
C ARG A 402 7.93 17.38 -25.97
N GLY A 403 6.71 17.86 -25.76
CA GLY A 403 6.37 19.29 -25.82
C GLY A 403 7.19 20.09 -24.82
N ASN A 404 7.33 19.61 -23.59
CA ASN A 404 8.14 20.24 -22.56
C ASN A 404 9.62 20.29 -22.97
N ILE A 405 10.21 19.19 -23.48
CA ILE A 405 11.60 19.22 -24.00
C ILE A 405 11.76 20.30 -25.08
N LYS A 406 10.82 20.38 -26.03
CA LYS A 406 10.84 21.37 -27.10
C LYS A 406 10.70 22.81 -26.58
N ALA A 407 9.92 23.01 -25.52
CA ALA A 407 9.84 24.29 -24.83
C ALA A 407 11.23 24.72 -24.36
N PHE A 408 11.96 23.86 -23.63
CA PHE A 408 13.32 24.17 -23.18
C PHE A 408 14.32 24.45 -24.32
N MET A 409 14.07 23.90 -25.49
CA MET A 409 14.84 24.18 -26.71
C MET A 409 14.37 25.43 -27.47
N GLU A 410 13.44 26.20 -26.90
CA GLU A 410 12.80 27.38 -27.51
C GLU A 410 12.05 27.07 -28.83
N ASP A 411 11.70 25.81 -29.10
CA ASP A 411 10.85 25.40 -30.23
C ASP A 411 9.36 25.53 -29.86
N GLY A 412 8.89 26.77 -29.79
CA GLY A 412 7.50 27.07 -29.43
C GLY A 412 6.46 26.47 -30.38
N LYS A 413 6.80 26.33 -31.68
CA LYS A 413 5.88 25.72 -32.66
C LYS A 413 5.76 24.20 -32.43
N GLY A 414 6.88 23.52 -32.25
CA GLY A 414 6.89 22.09 -32.00
C GLY A 414 6.28 21.73 -30.64
N MET A 415 6.50 22.57 -29.62
CA MET A 415 5.86 22.45 -28.31
C MET A 415 4.33 22.56 -28.42
N LEU A 416 3.79 23.61 -29.07
CA LEU A 416 2.35 23.76 -29.25
C LEU A 416 1.70 22.58 -29.98
N ASN A 417 2.37 22.06 -31.02
CA ASN A 417 1.86 20.89 -31.75
C ASN A 417 1.73 19.67 -30.83
N ASP A 418 2.72 19.44 -29.96
CA ASP A 418 2.71 18.32 -29.03
C ASP A 418 1.68 18.50 -27.90
N TRP A 419 1.60 19.69 -27.31
CA TRP A 419 0.60 19.98 -26.28
C TRP A 419 -0.83 19.92 -26.81
N ASN A 420 -1.07 20.37 -28.04
CA ASN A 420 -2.37 20.21 -28.70
C ASN A 420 -2.70 18.72 -28.86
N ARG A 421 -1.74 17.92 -29.33
CA ARG A 421 -1.95 16.48 -29.52
C ARG A 421 -2.18 15.77 -28.18
N SER A 422 -1.50 16.18 -27.12
CA SER A 422 -1.72 15.66 -25.77
C SER A 422 -3.15 15.96 -25.30
N LEU A 423 -3.63 17.21 -25.44
CA LEU A 423 -5.00 17.60 -25.05
C LEU A 423 -6.10 16.98 -25.93
N GLU A 424 -5.80 16.61 -27.18
CA GLU A 424 -6.71 15.80 -28.01
C GLU A 424 -6.90 14.39 -27.46
N LEU A 425 -5.83 13.79 -26.92
CA LEU A 425 -5.83 12.42 -26.38
C LEU A 425 -6.34 12.37 -24.94
N ASN A 426 -6.02 13.39 -24.14
CA ASN A 426 -6.48 13.53 -22.76
C ASN A 426 -6.93 14.98 -22.50
N PRO A 427 -8.23 15.28 -22.67
CA PRO A 427 -8.76 16.61 -22.48
C PRO A 427 -8.92 17.02 -21.01
N ASP A 428 -8.68 16.11 -20.04
CA ASP A 428 -8.87 16.36 -18.61
C ASP A 428 -7.58 16.83 -17.90
N ASN A 429 -6.57 17.30 -18.66
CA ASN A 429 -5.31 17.80 -18.13
C ASN A 429 -5.36 19.33 -17.88
N SER A 430 -5.81 19.73 -16.69
CA SER A 430 -5.92 21.14 -16.28
C SER A 430 -4.58 21.89 -16.31
N MET A 431 -3.51 21.22 -15.88
CA MET A 431 -2.17 21.81 -15.82
C MET A 431 -1.67 22.17 -17.22
N LEU A 432 -1.88 21.29 -18.19
CA LEU A 432 -1.44 21.54 -19.56
C LEU A 432 -2.19 22.70 -20.21
N TYR A 433 -3.48 22.89 -19.91
CA TYR A 433 -4.19 24.12 -20.28
C TYR A 433 -3.56 25.36 -19.64
N ILE A 434 -3.20 25.32 -18.37
CA ILE A 434 -2.53 26.47 -17.70
C ILE A 434 -1.19 26.78 -18.37
N MET A 435 -0.39 25.76 -18.66
CA MET A 435 0.91 25.92 -19.31
C MET A 435 0.77 26.51 -20.73
N ARG A 436 -0.17 25.99 -21.52
CA ARG A 436 -0.43 26.48 -22.88
C ARG A 436 -1.03 27.90 -22.87
N GLY A 437 -1.93 28.18 -21.93
CA GLY A 437 -2.48 29.52 -21.71
C GLY A 437 -1.40 30.55 -21.35
N HIS A 438 -0.45 30.18 -20.50
CA HIS A 438 0.70 31.04 -20.18
C HIS A 438 1.55 31.33 -21.42
N PHE A 439 1.81 30.31 -22.24
CA PHE A 439 2.54 30.49 -23.48
C PHE A 439 1.83 31.44 -24.45
N PHE A 440 0.50 31.34 -24.58
CA PHE A 440 -0.27 32.29 -25.38
C PHE A 440 -0.18 33.73 -24.86
N GLN A 441 -0.09 33.95 -23.55
CA GLN A 441 0.15 35.29 -23.00
C GLN A 441 1.51 35.86 -23.42
N GLU A 442 2.57 35.04 -23.44
CA GLU A 442 3.89 35.45 -23.93
C GLU A 442 3.85 35.82 -25.42
N LEU A 443 3.05 35.11 -26.21
CA LEU A 443 2.77 35.43 -27.61
C LEU A 443 1.84 36.64 -27.81
N GLN A 444 1.32 37.23 -26.72
CA GLN A 444 0.29 38.29 -26.73
C GLN A 444 -1.05 37.85 -27.35
N ASP A 445 -1.27 36.54 -27.49
CA ASP A 445 -2.57 35.96 -27.87
C ASP A 445 -3.42 35.79 -26.60
N HIS A 446 -3.91 36.93 -26.11
CA HIS A 446 -4.67 36.98 -24.87
C HIS A 446 -6.04 36.31 -24.96
N GLU A 447 -6.61 36.16 -26.16
CA GLU A 447 -7.90 35.48 -26.35
C GLU A 447 -7.73 33.97 -26.17
N SER A 448 -6.76 33.35 -26.84
CA SER A 448 -6.44 31.93 -26.67
C SER A 448 -6.01 31.62 -25.24
N ALA A 449 -5.23 32.51 -24.62
CA ALA A 449 -4.83 32.36 -23.22
C ALA A 449 -6.03 32.30 -22.26
N VAL A 450 -7.01 33.21 -22.41
CA VAL A 450 -8.23 33.20 -21.59
C VAL A 450 -9.02 31.91 -21.80
N SER A 451 -9.15 31.46 -23.05
CA SER A 451 -9.84 30.20 -23.36
C SER A 451 -9.22 29.02 -22.59
N ASP A 452 -7.90 28.90 -22.62
CA ASP A 452 -7.20 27.82 -21.94
C ASP A 452 -7.33 27.88 -20.42
N PHE A 453 -7.17 29.05 -19.80
CA PHE A 453 -7.34 29.18 -18.36
C PHE A 453 -8.78 28.88 -17.90
N LEU A 454 -9.78 29.21 -18.71
CA LEU A 454 -11.18 28.85 -18.41
C LEU A 454 -11.42 27.36 -18.54
N SER A 455 -10.86 26.70 -19.56
CA SER A 455 -10.88 25.23 -19.68
C SER A 455 -10.27 24.58 -18.44
N ALA A 456 -9.10 25.07 -17.99
CA ALA A 456 -8.46 24.59 -16.76
C ALA A 456 -9.38 24.73 -15.55
N ILE A 457 -10.00 25.89 -15.32
CA ILE A 457 -10.92 26.10 -14.18
C ILE A 457 -12.13 25.16 -14.24
N ASN A 458 -12.67 24.91 -15.44
CA ASN A 458 -13.83 24.05 -15.63
C ASN A 458 -13.57 22.58 -15.22
N LEU A 459 -12.32 22.13 -15.33
CA LEU A 459 -11.88 20.81 -14.87
C LEU A 459 -11.79 20.69 -13.34
N LYS A 460 -12.09 21.77 -12.59
CA LYS A 460 -12.06 21.84 -11.12
C LYS A 460 -10.72 21.35 -10.51
N PRO A 461 -9.59 21.95 -10.90
CA PRO A 461 -8.27 21.50 -10.47
C PRO A 461 -7.98 21.87 -9.01
N PHE A 462 -6.78 21.57 -8.54
CA PHE A 462 -6.34 21.97 -7.21
C PHE A 462 -6.48 23.48 -7.01
N ARG A 463 -6.77 23.90 -5.78
CA ARG A 463 -7.00 25.32 -5.44
C ARG A 463 -5.90 26.24 -5.98
N GLN A 464 -4.64 25.82 -5.93
CA GLN A 464 -3.50 26.62 -6.39
C GLN A 464 -3.55 26.91 -7.90
N GLU A 465 -3.93 25.92 -8.71
CA GLU A 465 -4.12 26.06 -10.16
C GLU A 465 -5.26 27.02 -10.48
N ILE A 466 -6.39 26.89 -9.77
CA ILE A 466 -7.55 27.78 -9.93
C ILE A 466 -7.16 29.25 -9.65
N VAL A 467 -6.44 29.48 -8.54
CA VAL A 467 -5.99 30.82 -8.15
C VAL A 467 -5.09 31.42 -9.22
N MET A 468 -4.15 30.62 -9.73
CA MET A 468 -3.23 31.06 -10.77
C MET A 468 -3.96 31.38 -12.08
N ALA A 469 -4.90 30.52 -12.50
CA ALA A 469 -5.71 30.74 -13.69
C ALA A 469 -6.51 32.05 -13.60
N TYR A 470 -7.16 32.35 -12.47
CA TYR A 470 -7.87 33.62 -12.29
C TYR A 470 -6.96 34.85 -12.36
N LEU A 471 -5.80 34.83 -11.68
CA LEU A 471 -4.80 35.90 -11.77
C LEU A 471 -4.41 36.17 -13.24
N ARG A 472 -4.12 35.09 -13.99
CA ARG A 472 -3.66 35.17 -15.38
C ARG A 472 -4.76 35.60 -16.34
N ILE A 473 -6.01 35.17 -16.15
CA ILE A 473 -7.17 35.68 -16.90
C ILE A 473 -7.32 37.18 -16.71
N GLY A 474 -7.20 37.68 -15.47
CA GLY A 474 -7.27 39.11 -15.19
C GLY A 474 -6.20 39.91 -15.94
N ILE A 475 -4.97 39.37 -15.99
CA ILE A 475 -3.87 39.95 -16.78
C ILE A 475 -4.22 39.97 -18.28
N SER A 476 -4.72 38.87 -18.84
CA SER A 476 -5.12 38.83 -20.26
C SER A 476 -6.19 39.87 -20.59
N TYR A 477 -7.25 40.00 -19.77
CA TYR A 477 -8.29 40.99 -20.00
C TYR A 477 -7.81 42.43 -19.89
N TYR A 478 -6.83 42.71 -19.01
CA TYR A 478 -6.18 44.02 -18.93
C TYR A 478 -5.52 44.37 -20.28
N HIS A 479 -4.78 43.43 -20.87
CA HIS A 479 -4.13 43.61 -22.17
C HIS A 479 -5.13 43.70 -23.34
N LEU A 480 -6.29 43.05 -23.22
CA LEU A 480 -7.43 43.21 -24.14
C LEU A 480 -8.19 44.54 -23.95
N ASN A 481 -7.71 45.45 -23.10
CA ASN A 481 -8.37 46.71 -22.72
C ASN A 481 -9.76 46.54 -22.10
N ASN A 482 -10.04 45.37 -21.51
CA ASN A 482 -11.25 45.11 -20.76
C ASN A 482 -10.96 45.17 -19.25
N LEU A 483 -10.79 46.38 -18.74
CA LEU A 483 -10.45 46.60 -17.33
C LEU A 483 -11.52 46.05 -16.38
N GLN A 484 -12.80 46.10 -16.76
CA GLN A 484 -13.89 45.58 -15.93
C GLN A 484 -13.74 44.09 -15.65
N LEU A 485 -13.49 43.28 -16.69
CA LEU A 485 -13.25 41.84 -16.51
C LEU A 485 -11.90 41.60 -15.81
N ALA A 486 -10.87 42.38 -16.12
CA ALA A 486 -9.58 42.27 -15.44
C ALA A 486 -9.73 42.40 -13.91
N CYS A 487 -10.43 43.43 -13.46
CA CYS A 487 -10.71 43.67 -12.05
C CYS A 487 -11.56 42.55 -11.42
N PHE A 488 -12.58 42.04 -12.12
CA PHE A 488 -13.41 40.93 -11.63
C PHE A 488 -12.57 39.67 -11.33
N TYR A 489 -11.69 39.29 -12.24
CA TYR A 489 -10.86 38.10 -12.08
C TYR A 489 -9.75 38.29 -11.04
N TRP A 490 -9.16 39.49 -10.92
CA TRP A 490 -8.22 39.79 -9.85
C TRP A 490 -8.88 39.83 -8.47
N ASP A 491 -10.12 40.33 -8.35
CA ASP A 491 -10.89 40.28 -7.08
C ASP A 491 -11.10 38.83 -6.67
N THR A 492 -11.52 37.98 -7.61
CA THR A 492 -11.70 36.55 -7.38
C THR A 492 -10.40 35.89 -6.91
N ALA A 493 -9.26 36.15 -7.57
CA ALA A 493 -7.96 35.62 -7.14
C ALA A 493 -7.53 36.16 -5.76
N THR A 494 -7.85 37.41 -5.44
CA THR A 494 -7.58 38.05 -4.13
C THR A 494 -8.36 37.39 -3.01
N GLN A 495 -9.66 37.14 -3.21
CA GLN A 495 -10.51 36.44 -2.24
C GLN A 495 -10.03 35.01 -1.98
N LEU A 496 -9.36 34.40 -2.96
CA LEU A 496 -8.72 33.09 -2.81
C LEU A 496 -7.32 33.15 -2.20
N GLY A 497 -6.82 34.33 -1.84
CA GLY A 497 -5.57 34.55 -1.09
C GLY A 497 -4.34 34.90 -1.94
N ASN A 498 -4.50 35.37 -3.18
CA ASN A 498 -3.37 35.77 -4.01
C ASN A 498 -2.96 37.24 -3.79
N GLU A 499 -1.76 37.47 -3.24
CA GLU A 499 -1.25 38.81 -2.93
C GLU A 499 -0.94 39.65 -4.19
N VAL A 500 -0.47 39.02 -5.26
CA VAL A 500 -0.19 39.72 -6.53
C VAL A 500 -1.47 40.28 -7.13
N ALA A 501 -2.56 39.51 -7.09
CA ALA A 501 -3.87 39.98 -7.54
C ALA A 501 -4.39 41.15 -6.69
N HIS A 502 -4.16 41.12 -5.38
CA HIS A 502 -4.51 42.21 -4.46
C HIS A 502 -3.79 43.51 -4.82
N ASP A 503 -2.49 43.44 -5.11
CA ASP A 503 -1.70 44.61 -5.51
C ASP A 503 -2.15 45.18 -6.87
N LEU A 504 -2.46 44.31 -7.83
CA LEU A 504 -3.01 44.71 -9.14
C LEU A 504 -4.38 45.37 -9.00
N MET A 505 -5.24 44.84 -8.12
CA MET A 505 -6.53 45.45 -7.77
C MET A 505 -6.34 46.86 -7.21
N ALA A 506 -5.44 47.01 -6.24
CA ALA A 506 -5.18 48.28 -5.59
C ALA A 506 -4.65 49.35 -6.56
N GLN A 507 -3.84 48.93 -7.53
CA GLN A 507 -3.18 49.81 -8.49
C GLN A 507 -4.07 50.25 -9.65
N TYR A 508 -4.93 49.37 -10.17
CA TYR A 508 -5.59 49.58 -11.47
C TYR A 508 -7.12 49.67 -11.43
N CYS A 509 -7.75 49.28 -10.33
CA CYS A 509 -9.20 49.06 -10.28
C CYS A 509 -9.94 49.88 -9.21
N ASN A 510 -9.21 50.75 -8.50
CA ASN A 510 -9.73 51.69 -7.50
C ASN A 510 -10.09 53.05 -8.10
#